data_AF-A0A060C1F0-F1
#
_entry.id   AF-A0A060C1F0-F1
#
_cell.length_a   1.000
_cell.length_b   1.000
_cell.length_c   1.000
_cell.angle_alpha   90.00
_cell.angle_beta   90.00
_cell.angle_gamma   90.00
#
_symmetry.space_group_name_H-M   'P 1'
#
loop_
_entity.id
_entity.type
_entity.pdbx_description
1 polymer ?
#
loop_
_entity_poly.entity_id
_entity_poly.type
_entity_poly.pdbx_seq_one_letter_code
_entity_poly.pdbx_strand_id
1 'polypeptide(L)' 'GEYKDYNIWFRDIFSTPQLHGNRNWKLWQYSNRQSLKGYSGKERFIDMNVFNGTKSRI' A
#
# COMPACT_ATOMS: atom_id res chain seq x y z
N GLY A 1 -9.86 17.22 13.91
CA GLY A 1 -8.57 16.95 13.26
C GLY A 1 -8.78 15.82 12.27
N GLU A 2 -8.28 15.96 11.03
CA GLU A 2 -8.57 15.00 9.96
C GLU A 2 -7.36 14.71 9.06
N TYR A 3 -6.17 15.24 9.39
CA TYR A 3 -4.94 15.06 8.61
C TYR A 3 -5.16 15.23 7.09
N LYS A 4 -5.94 16.26 6.72
CA LYS A 4 -6.43 16.47 5.35
C LYS A 4 -5.27 16.67 4.35
N ASP A 5 -4.18 17.24 4.84
CA ASP A 5 -3.02 17.59 4.03
C ASP A 5 -2.02 16.44 3.82
N TYR A 6 -2.26 15.29 4.47
CA TYR A 6 -1.37 14.13 4.36
C TYR A 6 -1.90 13.11 3.37
N ASN A 7 -0.98 12.55 2.58
CA ASN A 7 -1.26 11.38 1.77
C ASN A 7 -1.47 10.15 2.66
N ILE A 8 -2.43 9.30 2.29
CA ILE A 8 -2.74 8.10 3.06
C ILE A 8 -1.95 6.91 2.50
N TRP A 9 -1.20 6.24 3.38
CA TRP A 9 -0.75 4.87 3.17
C TRP A 9 -1.72 3.94 3.89
N PHE A 10 -2.53 3.23 3.11
CA PHE A 10 -3.59 2.37 3.62
C PHE A 10 -3.16 0.90 3.58
N ARG A 11 -3.57 0.12 4.57
CA ARG A 11 -3.34 -1.32 4.61
C ARG A 11 -4.68 -2.06 4.64
N ASP A 12 -4.90 -2.86 3.62
CA ASP A 12 -5.99 -3.83 3.56
C ASP A 12 -5.53 -5.00 2.70
N ILE A 13 -5.40 -6.17 3.31
CA ILE A 13 -4.91 -7.38 2.63
C ILE A 13 -6.04 -8.35 2.27
N PHE A 14 -7.29 -7.98 2.60
CA PHE A 14 -8.47 -8.82 2.40
C PHE A 14 -9.38 -8.28 1.30
N SER A 15 -9.47 -6.96 1.17
CA SER A 15 -10.36 -6.29 0.21
C SER A 15 -9.69 -5.14 -0.54
N THR A 16 -10.38 -4.64 -1.57
CA THR A 16 -9.97 -3.41 -2.25
C THR A 16 -10.29 -2.20 -1.37
N PRO A 17 -9.37 -1.22 -1.32
CA PRO A 17 -9.50 -0.08 -0.42
C PRO A 17 -10.67 0.83 -0.79
N GLN A 18 -11.61 1.01 0.14
CA GLN A 18 -12.66 2.03 0.10
C GLN A 18 -12.49 2.96 1.29
N LEU A 19 -12.10 4.21 1.03
CA LEU A 19 -11.95 5.22 2.07
C LEU A 19 -13.21 6.08 2.19
N HIS A 20 -13.63 6.35 3.41
CA HIS A 20 -14.74 7.26 3.69
C HIS A 20 -14.37 8.73 3.38
N GLY A 21 -15.37 9.53 3.02
CA GLY A 21 -15.22 11.00 2.91
C GLY A 21 -14.50 11.50 1.67
N ASN A 22 -14.66 10.83 0.51
CA ASN A 22 -14.02 11.18 -0.78
C ASN A 22 -12.48 11.28 -0.74
N ARG A 23 -11.83 10.73 0.30
CA ARG A 23 -10.38 10.69 0.38
C ARG A 23 -9.83 9.54 -0.45
N ASN A 24 -8.70 9.78 -1.10
CA ASN A 24 -7.97 8.74 -1.82
C ASN A 24 -6.69 8.35 -1.07
N TRP A 25 -6.33 7.07 -1.15
CA TRP A 25 -5.02 6.58 -0.73
C TRP A 25 -3.99 6.85 -1.81
N LYS A 26 -2.72 6.99 -1.41
CA LYS A 26 -1.57 7.08 -2.32
C LYS A 26 -0.80 5.79 -2.40
N LEU A 27 -0.62 5.10 -1.28
CA LEU A 27 -0.05 3.77 -1.24
C LEU A 27 -1.05 2.82 -0.61
N TRP A 28 -1.18 1.64 -1.19
CA TRP A 28 -1.96 0.56 -0.63
C TRP A 28 -1.07 -0.66 -0.43
N GLN A 29 -0.92 -1.09 0.83
CA GLN A 29 -0.33 -2.38 1.17
C GLN A 29 -1.38 -3.47 1.02
N TYR A 30 -1.26 -4.29 -0.04
CA TYR A 30 -2.25 -5.30 -0.40
C TYR A 30 -1.85 -6.74 -0.04
N SER A 31 -0.60 -6.96 0.36
CA SER A 31 -0.12 -8.26 0.82
C SER A 31 0.97 -8.08 1.87
N ASN A 32 1.02 -9.01 2.83
CA ASN A 32 2.02 -9.07 3.89
C ASN A 32 2.77 -10.41 3.93
N ARG A 33 2.58 -11.26 2.91
CA ARG A 33 3.12 -12.64 2.89
C ARG A 33 3.78 -12.99 1.57
N GLN A 34 4.20 -11.99 0.80
CA GLN A 34 4.79 -12.30 -0.49
C GLN A 34 6.20 -12.84 -0.33
N SER A 35 6.49 -13.93 -1.04
CA SER A 35 7.83 -14.47 -1.20
C SER A 35 8.34 -14.05 -2.58
N LEU A 36 9.45 -13.31 -2.63
CA LEU A 36 10.02 -12.86 -3.90
C LEU A 36 11.18 -13.76 -4.32
N LYS A 37 11.15 -14.21 -5.58
CA LYS A 37 12.25 -14.99 -6.16
C LYS A 37 13.54 -14.15 -6.12
N GLY A 38 14.61 -14.74 -5.60
CA GLY A 38 15.91 -14.07 -5.45
C GLY A 38 16.08 -13.32 -4.14
N TYR A 39 15.05 -13.25 -3.29
CA TYR A 39 15.19 -12.77 -1.93
C TYR A 39 15.51 -13.94 -0.97
N SER A 40 16.60 -13.81 -0.21
CA SER A 40 17.09 -14.83 0.75
C SER A 40 17.36 -14.25 2.15
N GLY A 41 16.75 -13.11 2.47
CA GLY A 41 16.88 -12.48 3.78
C GLY A 41 16.19 -13.27 4.90
N LYS A 42 16.50 -12.91 6.15
CA LYS A 42 15.97 -13.56 7.35
C LYS A 42 14.44 -13.46 7.46
N GLU A 43 13.87 -12.32 7.09
CA GLU A 43 12.42 -12.12 7.07
C GLU A 43 11.85 -12.60 5.74
N ARG A 44 11.23 -13.78 5.74
CA ARG A 44 10.77 -14.43 4.51
C ARG A 44 9.70 -13.62 3.77
N PHE A 45 8.85 -12.91 4.51
CA PHE A 45 7.65 -12.30 3.96
C PHE A 45 7.85 -10.81 3.69
N ILE A 46 7.52 -10.40 2.47
CA ILE A 46 7.67 -9.03 2.01
C ILE A 46 6.29 -8.40 1.84
N ASP A 47 6.13 -7.23 2.42
CA ASP A 47 4.94 -6.40 2.23
C ASP A 47 4.92 -5.83 0.80
N MET A 48 3.84 -6.10 0.09
CA MET A 48 3.66 -5.60 -1.27
C MET A 48 2.74 -4.39 -1.27
N ASN A 49 3.20 -3.32 -1.92
CA ASN A 49 2.48 -2.06 -2.02
C ASN A 49 2.22 -1.71 -3.47
N VAL A 50 1.12 -1.00 -3.73
CA VAL A 50 0.82 -0.38 -5.02
C VAL A 50 0.59 1.12 -4.86
N PHE A 51 1.05 1.90 -5.84
CA PHE A 51 0.86 3.34 -5.89
C PHE A 51 -0.39 3.70 -6.68
N ASN A 52 -1.22 4.59 -6.15
CA ASN A 52 -2.40 5.13 -6.83
C ASN A 52 -2.01 6.26 -7.79
N GLY A 53 -1.43 5.91 -8.93
CA GLY A 53 -1.01 6.86 -9.93
C GLY A 53 -0.18 6.24 -11.04
N THR A 54 0.54 7.10 -11.76
CA THR A 54 1.38 6.72 -12.91
C THR A 54 2.85 6.79 -12.57
N LYS A 55 3.68 6.06 -13.32
CA LYS A 55 5.15 6.04 -13.14
C LYS A 55 5.80 7.42 -13.23
N SER A 56 5.25 8.31 -14.06
CA SER A 56 5.72 9.70 -14.20
C SER A 56 5.46 10.60 -12.99
N ARG A 57 4.69 10.12 -12.00
CA ARG A 57 4.27 10.85 -10.80
C ARG A 57 4.78 10.18 -9.50
N ILE A 58 5.81 9.34 -9.62
CA ILE A 58 6.52 8.76 -8.47
C ILE A 58 7.42 9.85 -7.87
#